data_AF-A0A1V0QF56-F1
#
_entry.id   AF-A0A1V0QF56-F1
#
_cell.length_a   1.000
_cell.length_b   1.000
_cell.length_c   1.000
_cell.angle_alpha   90.00
_cell.angle_beta   90.00
_cell.angle_gamma   90.00
#
_symmetry.space_group_name_H-M   'P 1'
#
loop_
_entity.id
_entity.type
_entity.pdbx_description
1 polymer ?
#
loop_
_entity_poly.entity_id
_entity_poly.type
_entity_poly.pdbx_seq_one_letter_code
_entity_poly.pdbx_strand_id
1 'polypeptide(L)'
;MLENIPSHSTMTELLGQSLLEVWQALCLAIDKKYDMDRVWNTGGKQWDYEYKYRRGGKTLCCLYAKSNCIGFMIIFGKDERIKFEDIRGTLSDAVCRQYDEAKTYRDGKWVMFEPTNTADFDEFAPQPGRPSRSDFVQSGFLKHSLKQRRIKCHTHFNQ
;
A
#
# COMPACT_ATOMS: atom_id res chain seq x y z
N MET A 1 20.44 3.18 -6.22
CA MET A 1 19.58 4.21 -6.81
C MET A 1 19.04 3.66 -8.11
N LEU A 2 17.79 3.97 -8.45
CA LEU A 2 17.24 3.62 -9.76
C LEU A 2 17.89 4.53 -10.82
N GLU A 3 18.42 3.95 -11.91
CA GLU A 3 19.12 4.71 -12.94
C GLU A 3 18.16 5.49 -13.86
N ASN A 4 16.95 4.94 -14.08
CA ASN A 4 15.91 5.57 -14.88
C ASN A 4 14.55 5.36 -14.21
N ILE A 5 13.78 6.45 -14.06
CA ILE A 5 12.39 6.39 -13.60
C ILE A 5 11.58 5.60 -14.63
N PRO A 6 10.77 4.61 -14.23
CA PRO A 6 9.99 3.83 -15.19
C PRO A 6 9.01 4.73 -15.93
N SER A 7 8.97 4.58 -17.25
CA SER A 7 7.99 5.28 -18.08
C SER A 7 6.59 4.70 -17.86
N HIS A 8 5.56 5.43 -18.29
CA HIS A 8 4.18 4.91 -18.26
C HIS A 8 4.05 3.59 -19.04
N SER A 9 4.68 3.46 -20.22
CA SER A 9 4.68 2.21 -21.00
C SER A 9 5.28 1.05 -20.21
N THR A 10 6.44 1.30 -19.58
CA THR A 10 7.13 0.30 -18.75
C THR A 10 6.24 -0.18 -17.60
N MET A 11 5.57 0.74 -16.91
CA MET A 11 4.62 0.38 -15.84
C MET A 11 3.40 -0.36 -16.38
N THR A 12 2.91 -0.01 -17.57
CA THR A 12 1.77 -0.67 -18.22
C THR A 12 2.11 -2.10 -18.62
N GLU A 13 3.29 -2.33 -19.20
CA GLU A 13 3.77 -3.67 -19.57
C GLU A 13 4.02 -4.54 -18.34
N LEU A 14 4.51 -3.94 -17.24
CA LEU A 14 4.79 -4.66 -16.01
C LEU A 14 3.52 -5.08 -15.26
N LEU A 15 2.58 -4.15 -15.09
CA LEU A 15 1.41 -4.34 -14.23
C LEU A 15 0.17 -4.79 -15.01
N GLY A 16 0.10 -4.49 -16.30
CA GLY A 16 -1.13 -4.51 -17.06
C GLY A 16 -1.99 -3.27 -16.78
N GLN A 17 -2.97 -3.04 -17.66
CA GLN A 17 -3.82 -1.84 -17.62
C GLN A 17 -4.61 -1.72 -16.31
N SER A 18 -5.20 -2.82 -15.83
CA SER A 18 -6.03 -2.81 -14.62
C SER A 18 -5.24 -2.45 -13.37
N LEU A 19 -4.09 -3.08 -13.15
CA LEU A 19 -3.26 -2.79 -11.97
C LEU A 19 -2.55 -1.43 -12.09
N LEU A 20 -2.32 -0.93 -13.31
CA LEU A 20 -1.82 0.42 -13.50
C LEU A 20 -2.83 1.47 -13.06
N GLU A 21 -4.12 1.29 -13.38
CA GLU A 21 -5.19 2.16 -12.90
C GLU A 21 -5.27 2.16 -11.36
N VAL A 22 -5.12 0.98 -10.76
CA VAL A 22 -5.02 0.79 -9.30
C VAL A 22 -3.82 1.56 -8.75
N TRP A 23 -2.62 1.36 -9.32
CA TRP A 23 -1.42 2.11 -8.94
C TRP A 23 -1.60 3.63 -9.02
N GLN A 24 -2.18 4.12 -10.13
CA GLN A 24 -2.39 5.56 -10.35
C GLN A 24 -3.38 6.15 -9.36
N ALA A 25 -4.49 5.47 -9.08
CA ALA A 25 -5.47 5.96 -8.12
C ALA A 25 -4.94 5.93 -6.68
N LEU A 26 -4.08 4.97 -6.29
CA LEU A 26 -3.34 5.05 -5.02
C LEU A 26 -2.45 6.29 -4.96
N CYS A 27 -1.66 6.52 -6.02
CA CYS A 27 -0.79 7.70 -6.09
C CYS A 27 -1.59 9.00 -5.95
N LEU A 28 -2.70 9.13 -6.68
CA LEU A 28 -3.58 10.30 -6.62
C LEU A 28 -4.25 10.48 -5.25
N ALA A 29 -4.69 9.39 -4.62
CA ALA A 29 -5.31 9.43 -3.30
C ALA A 29 -4.34 9.94 -2.23
N ILE A 30 -3.07 9.55 -2.33
CA ILE A 30 -2.00 10.02 -1.44
C ILE A 30 -1.66 11.48 -1.73
N ASP A 31 -1.40 11.83 -3.00
CA ASP A 31 -0.99 13.16 -3.43
C ASP A 31 -2.04 14.23 -3.09
N LYS A 32 -3.34 13.89 -3.19
CA LYS A 32 -4.44 14.82 -2.86
C LYS A 32 -4.47 15.21 -1.37
N LYS A 33 -3.94 14.35 -0.49
CA LYS A 33 -4.14 14.45 0.96
C LYS A 33 -2.88 14.82 1.69
N TYR A 34 -1.73 14.53 1.09
CA TYR A 34 -0.45 14.73 1.70
C TYR A 34 0.51 15.35 0.69
N ASP A 35 0.99 16.54 1.03
CA ASP A 35 2.15 17.12 0.35
C ASP A 35 3.42 16.39 0.84
N MET A 36 3.99 15.56 -0.05
CA MET A 36 5.10 14.65 0.27
C MET A 36 6.13 14.57 -0.85
N ASP A 37 7.37 14.28 -0.45
CA ASP A 37 8.44 13.94 -1.36
C ASP A 37 8.28 12.52 -1.87
N ARG A 38 8.50 12.33 -3.17
CA ARG A 38 8.33 11.06 -3.87
C ARG A 38 9.67 10.60 -4.42
N VAL A 39 10.07 9.37 -4.11
CA VAL A 39 11.37 8.82 -4.51
C VAL A 39 11.22 7.44 -5.10
N TRP A 40 11.66 7.28 -6.35
CA TRP A 40 11.78 5.98 -7.00
C TRP A 40 13.08 5.28 -6.62
N ASN A 41 12.99 3.96 -6.40
CA ASN A 41 14.10 3.07 -6.12
C ASN A 41 13.86 1.70 -6.78
N THR A 42 14.90 0.88 -6.77
CA THR A 42 14.80 -0.55 -7.12
C THR A 42 14.06 -1.28 -6.00
N GLY A 43 13.10 -2.14 -6.35
CA GLY A 43 12.31 -2.91 -5.38
C GLY A 43 13.08 -4.04 -4.66
N GLY A 44 14.37 -4.19 -4.94
CA GLY A 44 15.24 -5.19 -4.31
C GLY A 44 15.06 -6.57 -4.93
N LYS A 45 15.09 -7.63 -4.11
CA LYS A 45 15.03 -9.01 -4.60
C LYS A 45 13.61 -9.49 -4.93
N GLN A 46 12.59 -8.86 -4.37
CA GLN A 46 11.19 -9.32 -4.45
C GLN A 46 10.33 -8.47 -5.38
N TRP A 47 10.80 -7.27 -5.74
CA TRP A 47 10.05 -6.28 -6.49
C TRP A 47 10.97 -5.58 -7.49
N ASP A 48 10.41 -5.17 -8.62
CA ASP A 48 11.16 -4.49 -9.68
C ASP A 48 11.34 -3.01 -9.34
N TYR A 49 10.24 -2.36 -8.95
CA TYR A 49 10.23 -0.96 -8.56
C TYR A 49 9.69 -0.74 -7.16
N GLU A 50 10.24 0.28 -6.51
CA GLU A 50 9.77 0.82 -5.24
C GLU A 50 9.54 2.32 -5.39
N TYR A 51 8.38 2.78 -4.95
CA TYR A 51 7.98 4.18 -4.97
C TYR A 51 7.63 4.65 -3.57
N LYS A 52 8.52 5.48 -3.00
CA LYS A 52 8.45 5.91 -1.59
C LYS A 52 7.80 7.26 -1.44
N TYR A 53 6.93 7.38 -0.46
CA TYR A 53 6.38 8.63 0.04
C TYR A 53 7.04 9.02 1.36
N ARG A 54 7.72 10.17 1.37
CA ARG A 54 8.51 10.65 2.52
C ARG A 54 8.10 12.06 2.93
N ARG A 55 8.18 12.31 4.23
CA ARG A 55 7.99 13.65 4.80
C ARG A 55 8.87 13.82 6.03
N GLY A 56 9.68 14.89 6.06
CA GLY A 56 10.58 15.18 7.18
C GLY A 56 11.56 14.04 7.48
N GLY A 57 12.12 13.42 6.42
CA GLY A 57 13.09 12.32 6.52
C GLY A 57 12.50 10.93 6.83
N LYS A 58 11.23 10.85 7.22
CA LYS A 58 10.54 9.58 7.54
C LYS A 58 9.69 9.10 6.37
N THR A 59 9.77 7.80 6.06
CA THR A 59 8.90 7.15 5.10
C THR A 59 7.53 6.87 5.72
N LEU A 60 6.47 7.08 4.95
CA LEU A 60 5.10 6.84 5.37
C LEU A 60 4.52 5.59 4.75
N CYS A 61 4.55 5.56 3.42
CA CYS A 61 4.16 4.39 2.65
C CYS A 61 5.11 4.20 1.48
N CYS A 62 5.14 2.98 0.97
CA CYS A 62 5.85 2.60 -0.23
C CYS A 62 4.90 1.81 -1.12
N LEU A 63 4.89 2.11 -2.41
CA LEU A 63 4.29 1.24 -3.40
C LEU A 63 5.39 0.40 -4.03
N TYR A 64 5.11 -0.86 -4.30
CA TYR A 64 6.00 -1.79 -4.95
C TYR A 64 5.34 -2.34 -6.20
N ALA A 65 6.09 -2.46 -7.28
CA ALA A 65 5.60 -3.02 -8.53
C ALA A 65 6.48 -4.20 -8.92
N LYS A 66 5.83 -5.29 -9.32
CA LYS A 66 6.44 -6.43 -10.01
C LYS A 66 5.46 -6.96 -11.06
N SER A 67 5.91 -7.87 -11.91
CA SER A 67 5.06 -8.43 -12.97
C SER A 67 3.67 -8.87 -12.45
N ASN A 68 2.62 -8.24 -12.99
CA ASN A 68 1.20 -8.43 -12.65
C ASN A 68 0.86 -8.35 -11.16
N CYS A 69 1.60 -7.57 -10.37
CA CYS A 69 1.35 -7.43 -8.95
C CYS A 69 1.82 -6.08 -8.41
N ILE A 70 1.00 -5.50 -7.54
CA ILE A 70 1.36 -4.31 -6.76
C ILE A 70 1.40 -4.64 -5.28
N GLY A 71 2.33 -4.03 -4.58
CA GLY A 71 2.40 -4.03 -3.13
C GLY A 71 2.20 -2.62 -2.61
N PHE A 72 1.45 -2.47 -1.53
CA PHE A 72 1.28 -1.21 -0.82
C PHE A 72 1.68 -1.40 0.63
N MET A 73 2.83 -0.87 1.00
CA MET A 73 3.36 -0.97 2.35
C MET A 73 3.08 0.32 3.12
N ILE A 74 2.53 0.17 4.32
CA ILE A 74 2.31 1.28 5.26
C ILE A 74 3.16 1.04 6.50
N ILE A 75 3.87 2.09 6.95
CA ILE A 75 4.70 2.05 8.16
C ILE A 75 3.96 2.76 9.30
N PHE A 76 3.49 1.97 10.26
CA PHE A 76 2.81 2.45 11.46
C PHE A 76 3.84 2.74 12.56
N GLY A 77 4.09 4.02 12.85
CA GLY A 77 4.94 4.44 13.96
C GLY A 77 4.25 4.28 15.32
N LYS A 78 4.75 4.95 16.35
CA LYS A 78 4.21 4.78 17.72
C LYS A 78 2.76 5.30 17.80
N ASP A 79 2.54 6.53 17.34
CA ASP A 79 1.25 7.20 17.48
C ASP A 79 0.20 6.57 16.57
N GLU A 80 0.61 6.16 15.36
CA GLU A 80 -0.26 5.51 14.39
C GLU A 80 -0.74 4.15 14.88
N ARG A 81 0.09 3.40 15.61
CA ARG A 81 -0.32 2.13 16.21
C ARG A 81 -1.32 2.33 17.35
N ILE A 82 -1.17 3.37 18.17
CA ILE A 82 -2.16 3.70 19.21
C ILE A 82 -3.52 3.94 18.55
N LYS A 83 -3.56 4.77 17.50
CA LYS A 83 -4.82 5.05 16.81
C LYS A 83 -5.39 3.86 16.06
N PHE A 84 -4.54 2.95 15.55
CA PHE A 84 -4.99 1.68 14.98
C PHE A 84 -5.74 0.84 16.02
N GLU A 85 -5.18 0.69 17.22
CA GLU A 85 -5.83 -0.08 18.30
C GLU A 85 -7.15 0.57 18.73
N ASP A 86 -7.24 1.91 18.79
CA ASP A 86 -8.46 2.63 19.17
C ASP A 86 -9.63 2.36 18.21
N ILE A 87 -9.35 2.17 16.92
CA ILE A 87 -10.39 1.92 15.90
C ILE A 87 -10.48 0.46 15.47
N ARG A 88 -9.65 -0.41 16.03
CA ARG A 88 -9.49 -1.81 15.61
C ARG A 88 -10.82 -2.56 15.52
N GLY A 89 -11.73 -2.31 16.46
CA GLY A 89 -13.07 -2.92 16.47
C GLY A 89 -13.99 -2.49 15.33
N THR A 90 -13.60 -1.48 14.54
CA THR A 90 -14.33 -1.01 13.35
C THR A 90 -13.72 -1.51 12.04
N LEU A 91 -12.51 -2.08 12.11
CA LEU A 91 -11.82 -2.66 10.97
C LEU A 91 -12.25 -4.12 10.77
N SER A 92 -12.06 -4.64 9.55
CA SER A 92 -12.27 -6.06 9.30
C SER A 92 -11.13 -6.93 9.79
N ASP A 93 -11.50 -8.19 9.97
CA ASP A 93 -10.60 -9.27 10.33
C ASP A 93 -9.39 -9.39 9.40
N ALA A 94 -9.49 -9.10 8.09
CA ALA A 94 -8.32 -9.25 7.23
C ALA A 94 -7.29 -8.14 7.45
N VAL A 95 -7.74 -6.90 7.64
CA VAL A 95 -6.83 -5.78 7.93
C VAL A 95 -6.23 -5.95 9.33
N CYS A 96 -7.04 -6.35 10.31
CA CYS A 96 -6.53 -6.70 11.63
C CYS A 96 -5.52 -7.84 11.58
N ARG A 97 -5.81 -8.91 10.83
CA ARG A 97 -4.89 -10.04 10.66
C ARG A 97 -3.59 -9.63 9.98
N GLN A 98 -3.64 -8.87 8.88
CA GLN A 98 -2.45 -8.36 8.21
C GLN A 98 -1.63 -7.47 9.13
N TYR A 99 -2.30 -6.61 9.91
CA TYR A 99 -1.65 -5.81 10.91
C TYR A 99 -1.01 -6.67 12.01
N ASP A 100 -1.67 -7.71 12.50
CA ASP A 100 -1.14 -8.58 13.55
C ASP A 100 0.09 -9.37 13.08
N GLU A 101 0.00 -9.96 11.89
CA GLU A 101 1.06 -10.73 11.23
C GLU A 101 2.24 -9.85 10.79
N ALA A 102 2.03 -8.54 10.65
CA ALA A 102 3.06 -7.61 10.23
C ALA A 102 4.22 -7.52 11.22
N LYS A 103 5.43 -7.40 10.67
CA LYS A 103 6.65 -7.30 11.47
C LYS A 103 6.82 -5.89 12.03
N THR A 104 7.18 -5.81 13.30
CA THR A 104 7.57 -4.56 13.95
C THR A 104 9.09 -4.39 13.90
N TYR A 105 9.52 -3.26 13.36
CA TYR A 105 10.91 -2.82 13.28
C TYR A 105 11.12 -1.61 14.20
N ARG A 106 12.37 -1.14 14.28
CA ARG A 106 12.76 0.00 15.12
C ARG A 106 12.02 1.29 14.75
N ASP A 107 11.69 1.47 13.48
CA ASP A 107 11.06 2.66 12.92
C ASP A 107 9.53 2.57 12.79
N GLY A 108 8.95 1.38 13.02
CA GLY A 108 7.51 1.17 13.01
C GLY A 108 7.11 -0.27 12.72
N LYS A 109 5.81 -0.54 12.68
CA LYS A 109 5.23 -1.79 12.19
C LYS A 109 4.93 -1.66 10.71
N TRP A 110 5.47 -2.58 9.91
CA TRP A 110 5.41 -2.51 8.46
C TRP A 110 4.35 -3.49 7.97
N VAL A 111 3.21 -2.96 7.51
CA VAL A 111 2.11 -3.77 7.01
C VAL A 111 2.12 -3.71 5.50
N MET A 112 2.16 -4.87 4.85
CA MET A 112 2.11 -5.00 3.39
C MET A 112 0.71 -5.43 2.97
N PHE A 113 0.14 -4.66 2.05
CA PHE A 113 -1.10 -4.97 1.35
C PHE A 113 -0.78 -5.29 -0.11
N GLU A 114 -1.57 -6.14 -0.74
CA GLU A 114 -1.46 -6.46 -2.17
C GLU A 114 -2.78 -6.15 -2.87
N PRO A 115 -3.07 -4.86 -3.13
CA PRO A 115 -4.34 -4.47 -3.76
C PRO A 115 -4.40 -4.99 -5.19
N THR A 116 -5.55 -5.54 -5.58
CA THR A 116 -5.78 -6.04 -6.95
C THR A 116 -6.90 -5.30 -7.67
N ASN A 117 -7.64 -4.45 -6.96
CA ASN A 117 -8.73 -3.65 -7.49
C ASN A 117 -8.82 -2.30 -6.75
N THR A 118 -9.43 -1.31 -7.40
CA THR A 118 -9.74 0.01 -6.84
C THR A 118 -10.93 -0.03 -5.87
N ALA A 119 -11.67 -1.14 -5.82
CA ALA A 119 -12.76 -1.34 -4.87
C ALA A 119 -12.31 -1.22 -3.41
N ASP A 120 -11.03 -1.47 -3.13
CA ASP A 120 -10.46 -1.30 -1.80
C ASP A 120 -10.01 0.16 -1.54
N PHE A 121 -10.11 1.07 -2.51
CA PHE A 121 -9.51 2.43 -2.39
C PHE A 121 -10.30 3.41 -1.58
N ASP A 122 -11.63 3.29 -1.59
CA ASP A 122 -12.41 4.10 -0.68
C ASP A 122 -12.07 3.72 0.78
N GLU A 123 -11.50 2.54 1.02
CA GLU A 123 -10.96 2.06 2.31
C GLU A 123 -9.67 2.73 2.75
N PHE A 124 -8.83 3.10 1.79
CA PHE A 124 -7.52 3.70 2.03
C PHE A 124 -7.52 5.23 1.88
N ALA A 125 -8.69 5.85 1.68
CA ALA A 125 -8.83 7.26 1.35
C ALA A 125 -9.16 8.15 2.58
N PRO A 126 -8.21 8.95 3.14
CA PRO A 126 -8.50 9.91 4.21
C PRO A 126 -9.54 11.01 3.86
N GLN A 127 -10.35 11.45 4.81
CA GLN A 127 -11.35 12.52 4.61
C GLN A 127 -10.71 13.93 4.47
N PRO A 128 -11.43 14.94 3.93
CA PRO A 128 -10.92 16.31 3.88
C PRO A 128 -10.79 16.91 5.29
N GLY A 129 -9.54 17.09 5.73
CA GLY A 129 -9.13 17.66 7.04
C GLY A 129 -7.62 17.48 7.25
N ARG A 130 -6.98 18.22 8.18
CA ARG A 130 -5.52 18.10 8.45
C ARG A 130 -5.20 16.69 8.97
N PRO A 131 -4.48 15.84 8.22
CA PRO A 131 -4.26 14.47 8.64
C PRO A 131 -2.89 14.32 9.31
N SER A 132 -2.90 13.78 10.52
CA SER A 132 -1.80 13.03 11.10
C SER A 132 -1.72 11.64 10.46
N ARG A 133 -0.58 10.98 10.59
CA ARG A 133 -0.29 9.68 9.95
C ARG A 133 -1.25 8.54 10.36
N SER A 134 -2.00 8.73 11.44
CA SER A 134 -3.09 7.84 11.86
C SER A 134 -4.40 8.03 11.10
N ASP A 135 -4.55 9.12 10.35
CA ASP A 135 -5.72 9.38 9.51
C ASP A 135 -5.72 8.54 8.24
N PHE A 136 -4.60 7.85 7.95
CA PHE A 136 -4.55 6.68 7.06
C PHE A 136 -5.34 5.49 7.61
N VAL A 137 -5.58 5.47 8.91
CA VAL A 137 -6.30 4.40 9.62
C VAL A 137 -7.72 4.87 9.99
N GLN A 138 -7.88 6.15 10.34
CA GLN A 138 -9.10 6.69 10.96
C GLN A 138 -10.32 6.97 10.05
N SER A 139 -10.27 6.72 8.73
CA SER A 139 -11.50 6.71 7.93
C SER A 139 -12.22 5.38 8.14
N GLY A 140 -13.43 5.42 8.73
CA GLY A 140 -14.23 4.25 9.15
C GLY A 140 -14.67 3.33 8.02
N PHE A 141 -13.76 2.50 7.52
CA PHE A 141 -13.88 1.86 6.23
C PHE A 141 -13.45 0.39 6.36
N LEU A 142 -14.44 -0.50 6.40
CA LEU A 142 -14.35 -1.95 6.15
C LEU A 142 -15.76 -2.54 6.11
N LYS A 143 -16.50 -2.21 5.05
CA LYS A 143 -17.73 -2.94 4.71
C LYS A 143 -17.72 -3.26 3.23
N HIS A 144 -17.55 -4.57 2.96
CA HIS A 144 -17.50 -5.25 1.65
C HIS A 144 -16.22 -4.93 0.87
N SER A 145 -15.20 -5.80 0.88
CA SER A 145 -15.26 -7.03 0.08
C SER A 145 -14.09 -8.00 0.38
N LEU A 146 -14.24 -8.87 1.40
CA LEU A 146 -13.48 -10.14 1.49
C LEU A 146 -14.34 -11.35 1.11
N LYS A 147 -15.31 -11.11 0.22
CA LYS A 147 -15.97 -12.18 -0.52
C LYS A 147 -15.73 -11.92 -1.99
N GLN A 148 -14.55 -12.32 -2.48
CA GLN A 148 -14.48 -13.26 -3.60
C GLN A 148 -13.08 -13.80 -3.87
N ARG A 149 -12.95 -15.07 -3.48
CA ARG A 149 -12.26 -16.17 -4.18
C ARG A 149 -10.73 -16.11 -4.30
N ARG A 150 -10.13 -17.07 -3.56
CA ARG A 150 -9.08 -17.98 -4.04
C ARG A 150 -8.86 -17.89 -5.56
N ILE A 151 -7.77 -17.27 -5.97
CA ILE A 151 -7.00 -17.76 -7.11
C ILE A 151 -5.72 -18.30 -6.51
N LYS A 152 -5.61 -19.63 -6.51
CA LYS A 152 -4.35 -20.32 -6.27
C LYS A 152 -3.35 -19.73 -7.27
N CYS A 153 -2.26 -19.14 -6.78
CA CYS A 153 -1.01 -19.16 -7.53
C CYS A 153 -0.59 -20.63 -7.64
N HIS A 154 -1.14 -21.35 -8.62
CA HIS A 154 -0.50 -22.53 -9.19
C HIS A 154 0.25 -22.04 -10.41
N THR A 155 1.51 -21.67 -10.21
CA THR A 155 2.48 -21.77 -11.29
C THR A 155 3.21 -23.07 -11.07
N HIS A 156 2.89 -24.03 -11.96
CA HIS A 156 3.66 -25.24 -12.16
C HIS A 156 5.16 -24.92 -12.22
N PHE A 157 5.94 -25.67 -11.46
CA PHE A 157 7.35 -25.91 -11.78
C PHE A 157 7.48 -27.40 -12.09
N ASN A 158 7.87 -27.69 -13.33
CA ASN A 158 8.06 -29.01 -13.92
C ASN A 158 9.09 -29.86 -13.17
N GLN A 159 8.75 -31.12 -12.89
CA GLN A 159 9.28 -32.31 -13.59
C GLN A 159 8.43 -33.53 -13.28
#